data_AF-A0A3A4ZD87-F1
#
_entry.id   AF-A0A3A4ZD87-F1
#
_cell.length_a   1.000
_cell.length_b   1.000
_cell.length_c   1.000
_cell.angle_alpha   90.00
_cell.angle_beta   90.00
_cell.angle_gamma   90.00
#
_symmetry.space_group_name_H-M   'P 1'
#
loop_
_entity.id
_entity.type
_entity.pdbx_description
1 polymer ?
#
loop_
_entity_poly.entity_id
_entity_poly.type
_entity_poly.pdbx_seq_one_letter_code
_entity_poly.pdbx_strand_id
1 'polypeptide(L)' 'MEIYRFLKDNGKSNVSSIVGAFKLTQPTISYHLKEMRDSGILISKKVGKEVYYSLSGHCPSFSQDCVLNSIEFPA' A
#
# COMPACT_ATOMS: atom_id res chain seq x y z
N MET A 1 5.44 6.39 -4.79
CA MET A 1 6.19 5.27 -4.17
C MET A 1 6.24 5.34 -2.63
N GLU A 2 6.03 6.50 -2.01
CA GLU A 2 6.07 6.62 -0.54
C GLU A 2 5.08 5.74 0.24
N ILE A 3 3.85 5.55 -0.25
CA ILE A 3 2.87 4.66 0.40
C ILE A 3 3.35 3.21 0.42
N TYR A 4 4.03 2.76 -0.65
CA TYR A 4 4.61 1.42 -0.70
C TYR A 4 5.70 1.26 0.35
N ARG A 5 6.63 2.22 0.46
CA ARG A 5 7.69 2.23 1.48
C ARG A 5 7.09 2.22 2.89
N PHE A 6 6.13 3.10 3.15
CA PHE A 6 5.45 3.16 4.44
C PHE A 6 4.89 1.80 4.86
N LEU A 7 4.20 1.10 3.95
CA LEU A 7 3.65 -0.23 4.21
C LEU A 7 4.72 -1.34 4.25
N LYS A 8 5.85 -1.16 3.57
CA LYS A 8 7.02 -2.05 3.68
C LYS A 8 7.64 -1.97 5.07
N ASP A 9 7.80 -0.76 5.60
CA ASP A 9 8.50 -0.50 6.86
C ASP A 9 7.60 -0.70 8.08
N ASN A 10 6.32 -0.32 8.00
CA ASN A 10 5.36 -0.38 9.11
C ASN A 10 4.45 -1.62 9.04
N GLY A 11 4.48 -2.36 7.93
CA GLY A 11 3.55 -3.46 7.68
C GLY A 11 2.11 -2.99 7.43
N LYS A 12 1.15 -3.87 7.72
CA LYS A 12 -0.28 -3.59 7.48
C LYS A 12 -0.73 -2.37 8.29
N SER A 13 -1.43 -1.44 7.65
CA SER A 13 -1.87 -0.18 8.28
C SER A 13 -3.28 0.21 7.85
N ASN A 14 -4.04 0.86 8.73
CA ASN A 14 -5.36 1.41 8.38
C ASN A 14 -5.23 2.73 7.61
N VAL A 15 -6.32 3.14 6.94
CA VAL A 15 -6.34 4.38 6.14
C VAL A 15 -5.93 5.61 6.96
N SER A 16 -6.42 5.75 8.20
CA SER A 16 -6.10 6.89 9.06
C SER A 16 -4.61 7.01 9.38
N SER A 17 -3.95 5.88 9.67
CA SER A 17 -2.51 5.85 9.96
C SER A 17 -1.68 6.20 8.72
N ILE A 18 -2.08 5.68 7.56
CA ILE A 18 -1.43 6.00 6.29
C ILE A 18 -1.60 7.49 5.98
N VAL A 19 -2.81 8.04 6.09
CA VAL A 19 -3.07 9.47 5.87
C VAL A 19 -2.25 10.34 6.82
N GLY A 20 -2.16 9.96 8.09
CA GLY A 20 -1.36 10.69 9.09
C GLY A 20 0.14 10.74 8.79
N ALA A 21 0.66 9.79 8.01
CA ALA A 21 2.07 9.75 7.59
C ALA A 21 2.39 10.72 6.44
N PHE A 22 1.38 11.28 5.77
CA PHE A 22 1.56 12.15 4.60
C PHE A 22 0.97 13.53 4.82
N LYS A 23 1.60 14.55 4.23
CA LYS A 23 1.03 15.91 4.16
C LYS A 23 0.03 16.02 3.00
N LEU A 24 -0.86 15.04 2.86
CA LEU A 24 -1.85 14.95 1.79
C LEU A 24 -3.25 14.73 2.37
N THR A 25 -4.26 15.07 1.58
CA THR A 25 -5.65 14.87 2.00
C THR A 25 -6.03 13.39 1.96
N GLN A 26 -6.99 12.99 2.81
CA GLN A 26 -7.52 11.63 2.81
C GLN A 26 -8.05 11.21 1.42
N PRO A 27 -8.82 12.01 0.67
CA PRO A 27 -9.26 11.64 -0.69
C PRO A 27 -8.10 11.30 -1.63
N THR A 28 -7.01 12.08 -1.61
CA THR A 28 -5.82 11.84 -2.43
C THR A 28 -5.15 10.50 -2.06
N ILE A 29 -4.97 10.24 -0.77
CA ILE A 29 -4.38 8.98 -0.29
C ILE A 29 -5.27 7.79 -0.65
N SER A 30 -6.59 7.90 -0.43
CA SER A 30 -7.55 6.84 -0.79
C SER A 30 -7.55 6.53 -2.28
N TYR A 31 -7.41 7.54 -3.15
CA TYR A 31 -7.28 7.35 -4.59
C TYR A 31 -6.04 6.49 -4.91
N HIS A 32 -4.87 6.85 -4.38
CA HIS A 32 -3.64 6.07 -4.61
C HIS A 32 -3.71 4.66 -4.02
N LEU A 33 -4.28 4.49 -2.83
CA LEU A 33 -4.49 3.18 -2.22
C LEU A 33 -5.39 2.29 -3.09
N LYS A 34 -6.40 2.87 -3.74
CA LYS A 34 -7.26 2.16 -4.68
C LYS A 34 -6.48 1.76 -5.93
N GLU A 35 -5.77 2.68 -6.58
CA GLU A 35 -4.98 2.40 -7.80
C GLU A 35 -3.91 1.31 -7.55
N MET A 36 -3.21 1.39 -6.41
CA MET A 36 -2.21 0.38 -6.02
C MET A 36 -2.83 -0.98 -5.72
N ARG A 37 -4.06 -1.01 -5.17
CA ARG A 37 -4.80 -2.26 -4.96
C ARG A 37 -5.30 -2.84 -6.29
N ASP A 38 -5.82 -2.00 -7.17
CA ASP A 38 -6.38 -2.41 -8.47
C ASP A 38 -5.29 -2.93 -9.41
N SER A 39 -4.07 -2.40 -9.29
CA SER A 39 -2.86 -2.93 -9.94
C SER A 39 -2.24 -4.14 -9.23
N GLY A 40 -2.83 -4.63 -8.14
CA GLY A 40 -2.39 -5.80 -7.38
C GLY A 40 -1.10 -5.62 -6.56
N ILE A 41 -0.65 -4.37 -6.35
CA ILE A 41 0.49 -4.06 -5.47
C ILE A 41 0.09 -4.16 -4.01
N LEU A 42 -1.15 -3.81 -3.68
CA LEU A 42 -1.70 -3.88 -2.33
C LEU A 42 -2.88 -4.85 -2.25
N ILE A 43 -3.05 -5.42 -1.07
CA ILE A 43 -4.30 -6.08 -0.68
C ILE A 43 -4.96 -5.26 0.43
N SER A 44 -6.29 -5.31 0.48
CA SER A 44 -7.05 -4.67 1.55
C SER A 44 -7.92 -5.67 2.30
N LYS A 45 -8.03 -5.47 3.61
CA LYS A 45 -8.86 -6.29 4.50
C LYS A 45 -9.70 -5.38 5.39
N LYS A 46 -11.02 -5.58 5.37
CA LYS A 46 -11.94 -4.89 6.28
C LYS A 46 -11.93 -5.59 7.64
N VAL A 47 -11.69 -4.83 8.70
CA VAL A 47 -11.71 -5.30 10.10
C VAL A 47 -12.64 -4.37 10.87
N GLY A 48 -13.84 -4.85 11.17
CA GLY A 48 -14.89 -4.02 11.77
C GLY A 48 -15.28 -2.85 10.85
N LYS A 49 -15.08 -1.62 11.34
CA LYS A 49 -15.37 -0.38 10.61
C LYS A 49 -14.19 0.14 9.78
N GLU A 50 -13.01 -0.42 9.97
CA GLU A 50 -11.77 0.06 9.34
C GLU A 50 -11.35 -0.82 8.17
N VAL A 51 -10.60 -0.23 7.23
CA VAL A 51 -9.94 -0.93 6.14
C VAL A 51 -8.45 -0.84 6.34
N TYR A 52 -7.80 -2.00 6.35
CA TYR A 52 -6.36 -2.14 6.44
C TYR A 52 -5.79 -2.46 5.06
N TYR A 53 -4.66 -1.86 4.73
CA TYR A 53 -3.89 -2.14 3.53
C TYR A 53 -2.57 -2.80 3.90
N SER A 54 -2.11 -3.73 3.07
CA SER A 54 -0.79 -4.35 3.16
C SER A 54 -0.25 -4.64 1.78
N LEU A 55 1.06 -4.83 1.66
CA LEU A 55 1.68 -5.23 0.41
C LEU A 55 1.12 -6.58 -0.07
N SER A 56 0.87 -6.70 -1.37
CA SER A 56 0.65 -7.99 -2.01
C SER A 56 1.98 -8.73 -2.04
N GLY A 57 2.03 -9.92 -1.43
CA GLY A 57 3.23 -10.76 -1.44
C GLY A 57 3.56 -11.34 -2.82
N HIS A 58 2.65 -11.22 -3.79
CA HIS A 58 2.81 -11.75 -5.14
C HIS A 58 2.37 -10.73 -6.18
N CYS A 59 3.11 -10.65 -7.28
CA CYS A 59 2.72 -9.79 -8.38
C CYS A 59 1.59 -10.46 -9.19
N PRO A 60 0.55 -9.71 -9.60
CA PRO A 60 -0.60 -10.29 -10.31
C PRO A 60 -0.24 -10.84 -11.69
N SER A 61 0.88 -10.42 -12.30
CA SER A 61 1.25 -10.81 -13.67
C SER A 61 2.12 -12.07 -13.76
N PHE A 62 2.85 -12.43 -12.71
CA PHE A 62 3.70 -13.61 -12.66
C PHE A 62 3.72 -14.09 -11.20
N SER A 63 3.53 -15.39 -10.94
CA SER A 63 3.63 -16.04 -9.62
C SER A 63 5.05 -15.99 -9.00
N GLN A 64 5.79 -14.91 -9.26
CA GLN A 64 7.10 -14.61 -8.73
C GLN A 64 7.00 -13.42 -7.76
N ASP A 65 8.08 -13.22 -7.00
CA ASP A 65 8.22 -12.05 -6.12
C ASP A 65 8.12 -10.75 -6.92
N CYS A 66 7.33 -9.80 -6.43
CA CYS A 66 7.17 -8.51 -7.09
C CYS A 66 8.52 -7.80 -7.25
N VAL A 67 8.82 -7.23 -8.43
CA VAL A 67 10.02 -6.40 -8.67
C VAL A 67 10.07 -5.22 -7.68
N LEU A 68 8.92 -4.74 -7.21
CA LEU A 68 8.85 -3.72 -6.16
C LEU A 68 9.55 -4.13 -4.84
N ASN A 69 9.66 -5.43 -4.57
CA ASN A 69 10.37 -5.94 -3.39
C ASN A 69 11.89 -5.77 -3.52
N SER A 70 12.43 -5.78 -4.74
CA SER A 70 13.87 -5.66 -5.03
C SER A 70 14.31 -4.26 -5.48
N ILE A 71 13.38 -3.31 -5.62
CA ILE A 71 13.74 -1.93 -5.96
C ILE A 71 14.06 -1.14 -4.69
N GLU A 72 15.29 -0.65 -4.60
CA GLU A 72 15.65 0.45 -3.71
C GLU A 72 15.24 1.76 -4.38
N PHE A 73 14.20 2.40 -3.85
CA PHE A 73 13.82 3.73 -4.28
C PHE A 73 14.68 4.75 -3.52
N PRO A 74 15.40 5.69 -4.18
CA PRO A 74 16.18 6.72 -3.51
C PRO A 74 15.29 7.69 -2.72
N ALA A 75 15.76 8.09 -1.52
CA ALA A 75 15.04 8.92 -0.56
C ALA A 75 14.65 10.30 -1.11
#